data_AF-A0A6C1T522-F1
#
_entry.id   AF-A0A6C1T522-F1
#
_cell.length_a   1.000
_cell.length_b   1.000
_cell.length_c   1.000
_cell.angle_alpha   90.00
_cell.angle_beta   90.00
_cell.angle_gamma   90.00
#
_symmetry.space_group_name_H-M   'P 1'
#
loop_
_entity.id
_entity.type
_entity.pdbx_description
1 polymer ?
#
loop_
_entity_poly.entity_id
_entity_poly.type
_entity_poly.pdbx_seq_one_letter_code
_entity_poly.pdbx_strand_id
1 'polypeptide(L)'
;MPSSPCNDIGKLPRNEHTGNMSVLVTSLCICSFLSLMFTKITFKIVNMSKRESSSLFRHRLKKLLSQSEMTQAAFAEAISIDRSALSQLINGPDPRLPRAETLLAIATRFRVTTDWLLGLSDDSGAVTQTLDTVQTEAALDEQGRTAMERWHEDATGQKIRYVPAQLPDLMRTPEVIAFQAQASEMERRRLLSQTQRRLRLSRAPEADIEMCMPLQTFEVFAAGVGVWRGLPERARAAQLTHIAQTVEELYPAFRMYLFDGRKRFAPPMTLFGYLRAAVFTGDAYLLIRSKQLIRELAQSFDSHIRAAEIHAHESADWVRQLQNR
;
A
#
# COMPACT_ATOMS: atom_id res chain seq x y z
N MET A 1 -64.48 22.57 -25.37
CA MET A 1 -64.17 21.49 -26.35
C MET A 1 -64.58 22.00 -27.73
N PRO A 2 -63.88 21.67 -28.83
CA PRO A 2 -62.88 20.60 -29.02
C PRO A 2 -61.53 21.11 -29.63
N SER A 3 -60.40 20.46 -29.29
CA SER A 3 -59.54 19.59 -30.15
C SER A 3 -58.45 20.29 -30.98
N SER A 4 -57.19 20.10 -30.57
CA SER A 4 -55.91 20.24 -31.33
C SER A 4 -55.85 19.26 -32.55
N PRO A 5 -54.81 19.21 -33.46
CA PRO A 5 -53.41 19.68 -33.30
C PRO A 5 -52.61 20.18 -34.57
N CYS A 6 -51.34 20.57 -34.33
CA CYS A 6 -50.16 20.65 -35.25
C CYS A 6 -50.18 21.72 -36.38
N ASN A 7 -49.11 22.44 -36.75
CA ASN A 7 -47.67 22.41 -36.43
C ASN A 7 -47.00 23.74 -36.90
N ASP A 8 -45.78 23.99 -36.42
CA ASP A 8 -44.67 24.75 -37.05
C ASP A 8 -44.63 26.29 -37.01
N ILE A 9 -43.92 26.79 -35.99
CA ILE A 9 -43.19 28.06 -35.89
C ILE A 9 -41.75 27.64 -35.49
N GLY A 10 -40.63 28.14 -36.01
CA GLY A 10 -40.33 29.30 -36.82
C GLY A 10 -38.82 29.37 -37.06
N LYS A 11 -38.43 30.29 -37.93
CA LYS A 11 -37.10 30.48 -38.53
C LYS A 11 -36.10 31.23 -37.63
N LEU A 12 -34.82 30.77 -37.72
CA LEU A 12 -33.54 31.54 -37.83
C LEU A 12 -33.01 32.34 -36.62
N PRO A 13 -31.70 32.73 -36.58
CA PRO A 13 -30.51 32.32 -37.35
C PRO A 13 -29.25 32.00 -36.50
N ARG A 14 -28.17 31.65 -37.23
CA ARG A 14 -26.79 31.31 -36.83
C ARG A 14 -26.20 32.14 -35.68
N ASN A 15 -25.50 31.45 -34.76
CA ASN A 15 -24.39 32.01 -34.03
C ASN A 15 -23.26 30.97 -33.88
N GLU A 16 -22.03 31.43 -34.04
CA GLU A 16 -20.79 30.67 -34.07
C GLU A 16 -20.46 30.08 -32.70
N HIS A 17 -20.24 28.77 -32.64
CA HIS A 17 -19.55 28.11 -31.54
C HIS A 17 -18.36 27.30 -32.07
N THR A 18 -17.24 27.99 -32.15
CA THR A 18 -15.92 27.44 -31.90
C THR A 18 -15.90 26.69 -30.58
N GLY A 19 -15.48 25.43 -30.58
CA GLY A 19 -15.11 24.71 -29.38
C GLY A 19 -15.81 23.36 -29.23
N ASN A 20 -15.23 22.33 -29.84
CA ASN A 20 -15.02 21.03 -29.17
C ASN A 20 -14.15 20.12 -30.03
N MET A 21 -12.91 20.58 -30.23
CA MET A 21 -11.83 19.77 -30.79
C MET A 21 -10.75 19.60 -29.69
N SER A 22 -11.16 19.09 -28.52
CA SER A 22 -10.23 18.67 -27.47
C SER A 22 -10.73 17.51 -26.61
N VAL A 23 -11.89 16.93 -26.94
CA VAL A 23 -12.46 15.78 -26.22
C VAL A 23 -12.23 14.45 -26.94
N LEU A 24 -11.80 14.47 -28.21
CA LEU A 24 -11.50 13.24 -28.97
C LEU A 24 -10.05 12.73 -28.86
N VAL A 25 -9.12 13.49 -28.27
CA VAL A 25 -7.71 13.05 -28.17
C VAL A 25 -7.41 12.34 -26.85
N THR A 26 -8.27 12.47 -25.84
CA THR A 26 -8.09 11.82 -24.52
C THR A 26 -8.77 10.46 -24.39
N SER A 27 -9.57 10.05 -25.38
CA SER A 27 -10.22 8.72 -25.40
C SER A 27 -9.34 7.64 -26.05
N LEU A 28 -8.39 8.00 -26.92
CA LEU A 28 -7.48 7.04 -27.57
C LEU A 28 -6.23 6.66 -26.73
N CYS A 29 -5.84 7.46 -25.72
CA CYS A 29 -4.70 7.11 -24.85
C CYS A 29 -5.08 6.14 -23.71
N ILE A 30 -6.36 6.07 -23.32
CA ILE A 30 -6.83 5.17 -22.25
C ILE A 30 -7.13 3.77 -22.81
N CYS A 31 -7.59 3.66 -24.06
CA CYS A 31 -7.76 2.35 -24.72
C CYS A 31 -6.43 1.64 -25.03
N SER A 32 -5.34 2.37 -25.22
CA SER A 32 -4.01 1.78 -25.46
C SER A 32 -3.35 1.22 -24.19
N PHE A 33 -3.75 1.71 -23.00
CA PHE A 33 -3.26 1.20 -21.71
C PHE A 33 -4.10 0.04 -21.17
N LEU A 34 -5.43 0.05 -21.39
CA LEU A 34 -6.27 -1.09 -21.00
C LEU A 34 -6.09 -2.32 -21.91
N SER A 35 -5.76 -2.12 -23.20
CA SER A 35 -5.46 -3.25 -24.08
C SER A 35 -4.13 -3.94 -23.77
N LEU A 36 -3.21 -3.30 -23.02
CA LEU A 36 -1.95 -3.92 -22.62
C LEU A 36 -1.99 -4.56 -21.23
N MET A 37 -2.96 -4.19 -20.38
CA MET A 37 -3.15 -4.76 -19.04
C MET A 37 -4.15 -5.92 -18.99
N PHE A 38 -5.05 -6.04 -19.99
CA PHE A 38 -6.09 -7.08 -20.04
C PHE A 38 -5.86 -8.15 -21.12
N THR A 39 -4.64 -8.31 -21.63
CA THR A 39 -4.29 -9.39 -22.57
C THR A 39 -3.10 -10.19 -22.09
N LYS A 40 -3.24 -10.84 -20.92
CA LYS A 40 -2.61 -12.12 -20.53
C LYS A 40 -2.86 -12.45 -19.05
N ILE A 41 -4.11 -12.47 -18.61
CA ILE A 41 -4.50 -13.45 -17.58
C ILE A 41 -5.29 -14.53 -18.30
N THR A 42 -4.57 -15.21 -19.20
CA THR A 42 -4.97 -16.56 -19.56
C THR A 42 -4.62 -17.37 -18.33
N PHE A 43 -5.61 -17.76 -17.53
CA PHE A 43 -5.49 -18.93 -16.66
C PHE A 43 -5.30 -20.12 -17.59
N LYS A 44 -4.07 -20.27 -18.09
CA LYS A 44 -3.65 -21.42 -18.86
C LYS A 44 -3.73 -22.53 -17.84
N ILE A 45 -4.74 -23.39 -17.94
CA ILE A 45 -4.64 -24.73 -17.38
C ILE A 45 -3.38 -25.28 -18.03
N VAL A 46 -2.25 -25.19 -17.31
CA VAL A 46 -0.97 -25.60 -17.85
C VAL A 46 -1.06 -27.11 -17.87
N ASN A 47 -1.46 -27.67 -19.02
CA ASN A 47 -1.44 -29.10 -19.23
C ASN A 47 0.02 -29.49 -19.45
N MET A 48 0.84 -29.31 -18.41
CA MET A 48 2.23 -29.74 -18.37
C MET A 48 2.22 -31.26 -18.35
N SER A 49 2.90 -31.87 -19.31
CA SER A 49 3.17 -33.29 -19.21
C SER A 49 4.06 -33.56 -17.99
N LYS A 50 3.88 -34.72 -17.37
CA LYS A 50 4.71 -35.19 -16.24
C LYS A 50 6.22 -35.12 -16.56
N ARG A 51 6.59 -35.29 -17.84
CA ARG A 51 7.96 -35.21 -18.32
C ARG A 51 8.50 -33.78 -18.28
N GLU A 52 7.72 -32.80 -18.73
CA GLU A 52 8.10 -31.39 -18.70
C GLU A 52 8.28 -30.89 -17.27
N SER A 53 7.32 -31.17 -16.38
CA SER A 53 7.41 -30.81 -14.96
C SER A 53 8.66 -31.40 -14.29
N SER A 54 8.98 -32.67 -14.57
CA SER A 54 10.19 -33.32 -14.03
C SER A 54 11.48 -32.71 -14.59
N SER A 55 11.51 -32.33 -15.86
CA SER A 55 12.68 -31.69 -16.47
C SER A 55 12.93 -30.29 -15.89
N LEU A 56 11.86 -29.52 -15.67
CA LEU A 56 11.91 -28.17 -15.11
C LEU A 56 12.28 -28.20 -13.63
N PHE A 57 11.73 -29.14 -12.87
CA PHE A 57 12.13 -29.40 -11.49
C PHE A 57 13.64 -29.64 -11.37
N ARG A 58 14.21 -30.50 -12.23
CA ARG A 58 15.65 -30.79 -12.24
C ARG A 58 16.49 -29.55 -12.51
N HIS A 59 16.08 -28.76 -13.48
CA HIS A 59 16.76 -27.51 -13.81
C HIS A 59 16.74 -26.53 -12.63
N ARG A 60 15.57 -26.34 -12.01
CA ARG A 60 15.39 -25.46 -10.83
C ARG A 60 16.15 -25.97 -9.60
N LEU A 61 16.22 -27.28 -9.40
CA LEU A 61 17.00 -27.91 -8.33
C LEU A 61 18.52 -27.69 -8.53
N LYS A 62 19.02 -27.84 -9.75
CA LYS A 62 20.43 -27.53 -10.10
C LYS A 62 20.75 -26.06 -9.83
N LYS A 63 19.82 -25.16 -10.17
CA LYS A 63 19.96 -23.72 -9.89
C LYS A 63 20.07 -23.48 -8.37
N LEU A 64 19.19 -24.05 -7.55
CA LEU A 64 19.25 -23.92 -6.09
C LEU A 64 20.56 -24.46 -5.50
N LEU A 65 21.04 -25.61 -6.00
CA LEU A 65 22.32 -26.16 -5.56
C LEU A 65 23.47 -25.22 -5.91
N SER A 66 23.51 -24.66 -7.12
CA SER A 66 24.56 -23.71 -7.53
C SER A 66 24.54 -22.41 -6.72
N GLN A 67 23.36 -21.92 -6.35
CA GLN A 67 23.19 -20.68 -5.60
C GLN A 67 23.45 -20.82 -4.10
N SER A 68 23.36 -22.04 -3.56
CA SER A 68 23.56 -22.28 -2.13
C SER A 68 25.04 -22.40 -1.74
N GLU A 69 25.96 -22.50 -2.72
CA GLU A 69 27.39 -22.75 -2.50
C GLU A 69 27.70 -24.01 -1.66
N MET A 70 26.72 -24.91 -1.50
CA MET A 70 26.84 -26.14 -0.73
C MET A 70 27.41 -27.28 -1.58
N THR A 71 28.13 -28.21 -0.92
CA THR A 71 28.45 -29.49 -1.55
C THR A 71 27.17 -30.33 -1.72
N GLN A 72 27.15 -31.26 -2.68
CA GLN A 72 25.99 -32.15 -2.86
C GLN A 72 25.66 -32.97 -1.60
N ALA A 73 26.66 -33.34 -0.80
CA ALA A 73 26.44 -34.06 0.45
C ALA A 73 25.73 -33.17 1.48
N ALA A 74 26.22 -31.95 1.69
CA ALA A 74 25.60 -30.99 2.60
C ALA A 74 24.20 -30.57 2.14
N PHE A 75 23.97 -30.46 0.83
CA PHE A 75 22.65 -30.16 0.28
C PHE A 75 21.67 -31.31 0.53
N ALA A 76 22.09 -32.57 0.34
CA ALA A 76 21.25 -33.74 0.56
C ALA A 76 20.84 -33.86 2.04
N GLU A 77 21.80 -33.66 2.94
CA GLU A 77 21.57 -33.64 4.39
C GLU A 77 20.61 -32.51 4.79
N ALA A 78 20.76 -31.31 4.22
CA ALA A 78 19.90 -30.16 4.51
C ALA A 78 18.43 -30.32 4.12
N ILE A 79 18.11 -31.28 3.24
CA ILE A 79 16.73 -31.63 2.87
C ILE A 79 16.36 -33.06 3.29
N SER A 80 17.15 -33.66 4.17
CA SER A 80 16.93 -34.99 4.77
C SER A 80 16.78 -36.13 3.74
N ILE A 81 17.62 -36.15 2.70
CA ILE A 81 17.69 -37.27 1.75
C ILE A 81 19.12 -37.80 1.59
N ASP A 82 19.24 -39.03 1.12
CA ASP A 82 20.55 -39.63 0.83
C ASP A 82 21.24 -38.95 -0.36
N ARG A 83 22.58 -38.90 -0.33
CA ARG A 83 23.40 -38.37 -1.44
C ARG A 83 23.13 -39.10 -2.76
N SER A 84 22.90 -40.40 -2.72
CA SER A 84 22.54 -41.21 -3.90
C SER A 84 21.17 -40.81 -4.46
N ALA A 85 20.18 -40.57 -3.59
CA ALA A 85 18.86 -40.10 -3.97
C ALA A 85 18.93 -38.70 -4.60
N LEU A 86 19.70 -37.78 -4.02
CA LEU A 86 19.93 -36.46 -4.62
C LEU A 86 20.59 -36.56 -6.00
N SER A 87 21.61 -37.42 -6.14
CA SER A 87 22.30 -37.63 -7.43
C SER A 87 21.34 -38.19 -8.49
N GLN A 88 20.46 -39.12 -8.14
CA GLN A 88 19.42 -39.64 -9.04
C GLN A 88 18.39 -38.57 -9.41
N LEU A 89 18.03 -37.66 -8.50
CA LEU A 89 17.14 -36.56 -8.81
C LEU A 89 17.78 -35.59 -9.81
N ILE A 90 19.07 -35.26 -9.64
CA ILE A 90 19.79 -34.29 -10.48
C ILE A 90 20.21 -34.85 -11.84
N ASN A 91 20.67 -36.10 -11.88
CA ASN A 91 21.33 -36.72 -13.04
C ASN A 91 20.66 -37.98 -13.57
N GLY A 92 19.59 -38.46 -12.93
CA GLY A 92 18.94 -39.71 -13.31
C GLY A 92 18.34 -39.68 -14.73
N PRO A 93 18.29 -40.83 -15.43
CA PRO A 93 17.79 -40.90 -16.81
C PRO A 93 16.26 -40.75 -16.92
N ASP A 94 15.52 -41.05 -15.85
CA ASP A 94 14.05 -41.08 -15.85
C ASP A 94 13.45 -39.80 -15.22
N PRO A 95 12.51 -39.08 -15.88
CA PRO A 95 11.80 -37.93 -15.30
C PRO A 95 10.95 -38.32 -14.07
N ARG A 96 11.61 -38.42 -12.91
CA ARG A 96 10.97 -38.69 -11.61
C ARG A 96 10.94 -37.43 -10.76
N LEU A 97 9.73 -37.07 -10.33
CA LEU A 97 9.53 -36.11 -9.26
C LEU A 97 9.78 -36.79 -7.90
N PRO A 98 10.37 -36.09 -6.93
CA PRO A 98 10.53 -36.62 -5.58
C PRO A 98 9.19 -36.67 -4.85
N ARG A 99 9.17 -37.32 -3.67
CA ARG A 99 7.98 -37.37 -2.81
C ARG A 99 7.60 -35.97 -2.32
N ALA A 100 6.33 -35.79 -1.93
CA ALA A 100 5.82 -34.53 -1.43
C ALA A 100 6.64 -34.00 -0.24
N GLU A 101 7.07 -34.86 0.67
CA GLU A 101 7.92 -34.50 1.82
C GLU A 101 9.24 -33.85 1.39
N THR A 102 9.92 -34.42 0.38
CA THR A 102 11.17 -33.85 -0.15
C THR A 102 10.93 -32.53 -0.88
N LEU A 103 9.82 -32.40 -1.62
CA LEU A 103 9.43 -31.12 -2.25
C LEU A 103 9.22 -30.03 -1.19
N LEU A 104 8.51 -30.35 -0.11
CA LEU A 104 8.27 -29.44 1.01
C LEU A 104 9.57 -29.09 1.74
N ALA A 105 10.48 -30.06 1.92
CA ALA A 105 11.79 -29.83 2.52
C ALA A 105 12.64 -28.85 1.68
N ILE A 106 12.68 -29.03 0.35
CA ILE A 106 13.37 -28.12 -0.57
C ILE A 106 12.72 -26.73 -0.53
N ALA A 107 11.39 -26.66 -0.65
CA ALA A 107 10.64 -25.41 -0.62
C ALA A 107 10.92 -24.61 0.67
N THR A 108 10.86 -25.28 1.81
CA THR A 108 11.11 -24.67 3.13
C THR A 108 12.57 -24.24 3.29
N ARG A 109 13.51 -25.13 2.95
CA ARG A 109 14.94 -24.91 3.20
C ARG A 109 15.52 -23.79 2.33
N PHE A 110 15.04 -23.66 1.10
CA PHE A 110 15.52 -22.68 0.11
C PHE A 110 14.55 -21.53 -0.11
N ARG A 111 13.46 -21.45 0.69
CA ARG A 111 12.44 -20.39 0.64
C ARG A 111 11.86 -20.20 -0.77
N VAL A 112 11.49 -21.30 -1.40
CA VAL A 112 10.79 -21.33 -2.69
C VAL A 112 9.43 -21.99 -2.58
N THR A 113 8.54 -21.78 -3.55
CA THR A 113 7.23 -22.47 -3.59
C THR A 113 7.30 -23.81 -4.32
N THR A 114 6.44 -24.74 -3.93
CA THR A 114 6.26 -26.02 -4.65
C THR A 114 5.76 -25.79 -6.07
N ASP A 115 4.90 -24.80 -6.28
CA ASP A 115 4.40 -24.41 -7.61
C ASP A 115 5.53 -23.99 -8.54
N TRP A 116 6.53 -23.27 -8.03
CA TRP A 116 7.74 -23.00 -8.77
C TRP A 116 8.60 -24.25 -8.95
N LEU A 117 8.80 -25.09 -7.93
CA LEU A 117 9.56 -26.32 -8.13
C LEU A 117 8.97 -27.21 -9.23
N LEU A 118 7.64 -27.22 -9.38
CA LEU A 118 6.92 -28.08 -10.32
C LEU A 118 6.58 -27.43 -11.67
N GLY A 119 6.84 -26.14 -11.84
CA GLY A 119 6.57 -25.45 -13.11
C GLY A 119 5.16 -24.90 -13.29
N LEU A 120 4.39 -24.81 -12.20
CA LEU A 120 3.06 -24.18 -12.19
C LEU A 120 3.16 -22.65 -12.10
N SER A 121 4.29 -22.13 -11.59
CA SER A 121 4.62 -20.71 -11.53
C SER A 121 6.06 -20.45 -11.96
N ASP A 122 6.34 -19.28 -12.54
CA ASP A 122 7.70 -18.81 -12.82
C ASP A 122 8.30 -17.97 -11.69
N ASP A 123 7.48 -17.51 -10.75
CA ASP A 123 7.91 -16.82 -9.53
C ASP A 123 8.46 -17.85 -8.54
N SER A 124 9.73 -17.70 -8.13
CA SER A 124 10.38 -18.61 -7.20
C SER A 124 9.78 -18.63 -5.81
N GLY A 125 8.82 -17.76 -5.48
CA GLY A 125 8.08 -17.87 -4.23
C GLY A 125 8.69 -17.12 -3.05
N ALA A 126 9.89 -16.54 -3.21
CA ALA A 126 10.46 -15.63 -2.22
C ALA A 126 9.61 -14.36 -2.07
N VAL A 127 8.88 -13.98 -3.11
CA VAL A 127 8.01 -12.79 -3.14
C VAL A 127 6.54 -13.16 -2.86
N THR A 128 6.09 -14.37 -3.20
CA THR A 128 4.65 -14.71 -3.13
C THR A 128 4.14 -15.01 -1.72
N GLN A 129 5.00 -15.33 -0.74
CA GLN A 129 4.62 -15.42 0.69
C GLN A 129 4.62 -14.06 1.42
N THR A 130 4.88 -12.96 0.70
CA THR A 130 5.22 -11.66 1.30
C THR A 130 4.06 -10.65 1.31
N LEU A 131 3.11 -10.80 0.39
CA LEU A 131 1.98 -9.89 0.15
C LEU A 131 0.66 -10.57 0.45
N ASP A 132 0.49 -10.96 1.72
CA ASP A 132 -0.70 -11.69 2.13
C ASP A 132 -1.83 -10.70 2.45
N THR A 133 -2.72 -10.56 1.45
CA THR A 133 -4.08 -10.04 1.56
C THR A 133 -4.24 -8.54 1.32
N VAL A 134 -5.07 -8.22 0.31
CA VAL A 134 -5.67 -6.89 0.13
C VAL A 134 -6.83 -6.77 1.13
N GLN A 135 -6.79 -5.76 2.00
CA GLN A 135 -7.81 -5.52 3.02
C GLN A 135 -8.51 -4.20 2.73
N THR A 136 -9.83 -4.23 2.55
CA THR A 136 -10.62 -3.02 2.30
C THR A 136 -10.63 -2.14 3.55
N GLU A 137 -10.37 -0.84 3.39
CA GLU A 137 -10.33 0.11 4.51
C GLU A 137 -11.67 0.22 5.26
N ALA A 138 -12.78 0.03 4.55
CA ALA A 138 -14.13 0.12 5.11
C ALA A 138 -14.63 -1.17 5.79
N ALA A 139 -13.91 -2.30 5.64
CA ALA A 139 -14.37 -3.57 6.18
C ALA A 139 -14.31 -3.58 7.72
N LEU A 140 -15.40 -4.00 8.34
CA LEU A 140 -15.52 -4.21 9.79
C LEU A 140 -15.51 -5.71 10.10
N ASP A 141 -14.96 -6.09 11.25
CA ASP A 141 -15.14 -7.43 11.80
C ASP A 141 -16.47 -7.56 12.55
N GLU A 142 -16.72 -8.75 13.11
CA GLU A 142 -17.90 -9.07 13.91
C GLU A 142 -18.06 -8.18 15.15
N GLN A 143 -16.97 -7.58 15.63
CA GLN A 143 -16.96 -6.64 16.76
C GLN A 143 -17.02 -5.17 16.31
N GLY A 144 -17.25 -4.91 15.02
CA GLY A 144 -17.35 -3.56 14.46
C GLY A 144 -16.01 -2.82 14.33
N ARG A 145 -14.88 -3.52 14.41
CA ARG A 145 -13.54 -2.93 14.26
C ARG A 145 -13.05 -3.04 12.82
N THR A 146 -12.47 -1.97 12.33
CA THR A 146 -11.65 -1.91 11.12
C THR A 146 -10.36 -2.72 11.27
N ALA A 147 -9.78 -3.12 10.13
CA ALA A 147 -8.48 -3.77 10.11
C ALA A 147 -7.39 -2.95 10.82
N MET A 148 -7.41 -1.63 10.64
CA MET A 148 -6.48 -0.70 11.26
C MET A 148 -6.50 -0.76 12.80
N GLU A 149 -7.69 -0.84 13.42
CA GLU A 149 -7.80 -0.97 14.87
C GLU A 149 -7.20 -2.26 15.38
N ARG A 150 -7.59 -3.39 14.78
CA ARG A 150 -7.04 -4.70 15.17
C ARG A 150 -5.52 -4.71 15.07
N TRP A 151 -4.98 -4.07 14.04
CA TRP A 151 -3.53 -4.01 13.87
C TRP A 151 -2.83 -3.11 14.87
N HIS A 152 -3.49 -2.03 15.32
CA HIS A 152 -3.00 -1.24 16.44
C HIS A 152 -3.03 -2.05 17.75
N GLU A 153 -4.14 -2.75 18.04
CA GLU A 153 -4.28 -3.60 19.22
C GLU A 153 -3.21 -4.71 19.25
N ASP A 154 -2.99 -5.40 18.13
CA ASP A 154 -1.95 -6.44 17.99
C ASP A 154 -0.53 -5.89 18.19
N ALA A 155 -0.33 -4.59 17.98
CA ALA A 155 0.96 -3.91 18.08
C ALA A 155 1.10 -3.04 19.34
N THR A 156 0.21 -3.22 20.32
CA THR A 156 0.27 -2.56 21.62
C THR A 156 1.68 -2.67 22.22
N GLY A 157 2.24 -1.54 22.68
CA GLY A 157 3.59 -1.46 23.22
C GLY A 157 4.73 -1.50 22.19
N GLN A 158 4.43 -1.63 20.89
CA GLN A 158 5.40 -1.43 19.83
C GLN A 158 5.31 -0.04 19.23
N LYS A 159 6.46 0.43 18.74
CA LYS A 159 6.54 1.66 17.96
C LYS A 159 5.78 1.52 16.64
N ILE A 160 4.87 2.45 16.38
CA ILE A 160 4.15 2.58 15.12
C ILE A 160 4.84 3.63 14.26
N ARG A 161 5.14 3.30 13.01
CA ARG A 161 5.65 4.26 12.02
C ARG A 161 4.57 4.55 10.99
N TYR A 162 4.29 5.82 10.73
CA TYR A 162 3.14 6.24 9.94
C TYR A 162 3.52 7.27 8.87
N VAL A 163 3.05 7.06 7.64
CA VAL A 163 3.13 8.00 6.53
C VAL A 163 1.70 8.23 6.02
N PRO A 164 1.12 9.42 6.24
CA PRO A 164 -0.22 9.73 5.75
C PRO A 164 -0.24 9.89 4.23
N ALA A 165 -1.41 9.67 3.61
CA ALA A 165 -1.61 9.92 2.18
C ALA A 165 -1.81 11.41 1.85
N GLN A 166 -2.34 12.17 2.80
CA GLN A 166 -2.62 13.60 2.69
C GLN A 166 -2.31 14.26 4.05
N LEU A 167 -3.14 15.20 4.51
CA LEU A 167 -3.09 15.65 5.90
C LEU A 167 -3.26 14.48 6.88
N PRO A 168 -2.56 14.51 8.04
CA PRO A 168 -2.68 13.49 9.09
C PRO A 168 -4.14 13.24 9.43
N ASP A 169 -4.61 12.02 9.16
CA ASP A 169 -6.02 11.65 9.30
C ASP A 169 -6.51 11.70 10.75
N LEU A 170 -5.62 11.47 11.72
CA LEU A 170 -5.93 11.53 13.15
C LEU A 170 -6.12 12.96 13.70
N MET A 171 -5.75 13.99 12.94
CA MET A 171 -5.77 15.40 13.40
C MET A 171 -6.71 16.27 12.56
N ARG A 172 -7.68 15.71 11.82
CA ARG A 172 -8.56 16.51 10.96
C ARG A 172 -9.70 17.17 11.75
N THR A 173 -9.95 18.45 11.50
CA THR A 173 -11.10 19.14 12.09
C THR A 173 -12.41 18.76 11.39
N PRO A 174 -13.57 18.92 12.05
CA PRO A 174 -14.86 18.65 11.44
C PRO A 174 -15.11 19.40 10.13
N GLU A 175 -14.60 20.63 9.99
CA GLU A 175 -14.74 21.44 8.78
C GLU A 175 -13.96 20.84 7.60
N VAL A 176 -12.72 20.38 7.84
CA VAL A 176 -11.91 19.72 6.80
C VAL A 176 -12.53 18.38 6.41
N ILE A 177 -13.06 17.64 7.38
CA ILE A 177 -13.77 16.38 7.12
C ILE A 177 -15.04 16.65 6.30
N ALA A 178 -15.82 17.67 6.64
CA ALA A 178 -17.02 18.04 5.89
C ALA A 178 -16.69 18.44 4.44
N PHE A 179 -15.58 19.15 4.24
CA PHE A 179 -15.08 19.49 2.91
C PHE A 179 -14.67 18.23 2.12
N GLN A 180 -13.93 17.30 2.72
CA GLN A 180 -13.51 16.04 2.07
C GLN A 180 -14.69 15.14 1.71
N ALA A 181 -15.75 15.14 2.53
CA ALA A 181 -16.92 14.29 2.31
C ALA A 181 -17.80 14.74 1.12
N GLN A 182 -17.56 15.91 0.51
CA GLN A 182 -18.23 16.39 -0.71
C GLN A 182 -19.75 16.16 -0.71
N ALA A 183 -20.43 16.62 0.35
CA ALA A 183 -21.87 16.48 0.61
C ALA A 183 -22.40 15.08 1.01
N SER A 184 -21.57 14.05 1.09
CA SER A 184 -21.96 12.73 1.62
C SER A 184 -21.99 12.72 3.15
N GLU A 185 -23.20 12.73 3.73
CA GLU A 185 -23.40 12.64 5.18
C GLU A 185 -22.89 11.31 5.77
N MET A 186 -23.03 10.21 5.03
CA MET A 186 -22.51 8.90 5.43
C MET A 186 -20.98 8.92 5.51
N GLU A 187 -20.31 9.46 4.50
CA GLU A 187 -18.85 9.55 4.46
C GLU A 187 -18.33 10.51 5.54
N ARG A 188 -19.03 11.63 5.76
CA ARG A 188 -18.70 12.57 6.84
C ARG A 188 -18.71 11.91 8.21
N ARG A 189 -19.74 11.12 8.51
CA ARG A 189 -19.81 10.36 9.77
C ARG A 189 -18.69 9.34 9.88
N ARG A 190 -18.41 8.61 8.80
CA ARG A 190 -17.32 7.63 8.75
C ARG A 190 -15.97 8.29 9.04
N LEU A 191 -15.63 9.36 8.34
CA LEU A 191 -14.36 10.10 8.52
C LEU A 191 -14.24 10.69 9.93
N LEU A 192 -15.32 11.22 10.50
CA LEU A 192 -15.33 11.70 11.89
C LEU A 192 -15.03 10.57 12.88
N SER A 193 -15.74 9.46 12.78
CA SER A 193 -15.53 8.30 13.67
C SER A 193 -14.12 7.73 13.53
N GLN A 194 -13.59 7.63 12.31
CA GLN A 194 -12.22 7.18 12.05
C GLN A 194 -11.19 8.14 12.66
N THR A 195 -11.34 9.45 12.47
CA THR A 195 -10.45 10.48 13.01
C THR A 195 -10.41 10.43 14.54
N GLN A 196 -11.57 10.48 15.18
CA GLN A 196 -11.69 10.41 16.65
C GLN A 196 -11.05 9.15 17.23
N ARG A 197 -11.23 8.03 16.53
CA ARG A 197 -10.68 6.75 16.96
C ARG A 197 -9.16 6.71 16.86
N ARG A 198 -8.60 7.17 15.74
CA ARG A 198 -7.14 7.25 15.56
C ARG A 198 -6.50 8.19 16.59
N LEU A 199 -7.14 9.32 16.87
CA LEU A 199 -6.69 10.25 17.91
C LEU A 199 -6.74 9.64 19.32
N ARG A 200 -7.77 8.84 19.61
CA ARG A 200 -7.86 8.10 20.88
C ARG A 200 -6.71 7.09 21.02
N LEU A 201 -6.40 6.36 19.96
CA LEU A 201 -5.28 5.40 19.96
C LEU A 201 -3.93 6.10 20.14
N SER A 202 -3.73 7.28 19.54
CA SER A 202 -2.49 8.05 19.73
C SER A 202 -2.34 8.66 21.13
N ARG A 203 -3.41 8.74 21.92
CA ARG A 203 -3.40 9.21 23.31
C ARG A 203 -3.26 8.08 24.33
N ALA A 204 -3.18 6.83 23.89
CA ALA A 204 -3.02 5.70 24.80
C ALA A 204 -1.67 5.78 25.55
N PRO A 205 -1.60 5.38 26.84
CA PRO A 205 -0.36 5.46 27.62
C PRO A 205 0.85 4.76 26.99
N GLU A 206 0.61 3.68 26.26
CA GLU A 206 1.60 2.86 25.57
C GLU A 206 1.85 3.28 24.11
N ALA A 207 1.27 4.40 23.66
CA ALA A 207 1.48 4.90 22.31
C ALA A 207 2.93 5.39 22.12
N ASP A 208 3.60 4.84 21.11
CA ASP A 208 4.88 5.33 20.61
C ASP A 208 4.77 5.44 19.09
N ILE A 209 4.54 6.65 18.58
CA ILE A 209 4.21 6.88 17.18
C ILE A 209 5.21 7.85 16.56
N GLU A 210 5.81 7.43 15.45
CA GLU A 210 6.59 8.30 14.58
C GLU A 210 5.84 8.50 13.27
N MET A 211 5.63 9.75 12.90
CA MET A 211 5.05 10.11 11.62
C MET A 211 6.08 10.83 10.76
N CYS A 212 6.16 10.51 9.46
CA CYS A 212 6.86 11.37 8.52
C CYS A 212 6.04 11.67 7.27
N MET A 213 6.23 12.87 6.71
CA MET A 213 5.56 13.29 5.48
C MET A 213 6.29 14.44 4.79
N PRO A 214 6.01 14.72 3.51
CA PRO A 214 6.54 15.89 2.83
C PRO A 214 6.05 17.19 3.47
N LEU A 215 6.95 18.14 3.71
CA LEU A 215 6.59 19.49 4.19
C LEU A 215 5.63 20.19 3.23
N GLN A 216 5.75 19.91 1.93
CA GLN A 216 4.91 20.49 0.87
C GLN A 216 3.43 20.14 1.06
N THR A 217 3.10 19.03 1.72
CA THR A 217 1.70 18.68 2.02
C THR A 217 1.04 19.76 2.87
N PHE A 218 1.76 20.31 3.85
CA PHE A 218 1.26 21.41 4.67
C PHE A 218 1.30 22.76 3.94
N GLU A 219 2.32 23.03 3.12
CA GLU A 219 2.39 24.26 2.32
C GLU A 219 1.24 24.36 1.32
N VAL A 220 0.96 23.26 0.60
CA VAL A 220 -0.17 23.14 -0.34
C VAL A 220 -1.51 23.29 0.39
N PHE A 221 -1.61 22.73 1.60
CA PHE A 221 -2.80 22.90 2.44
C PHE A 221 -2.97 24.36 2.88
N ALA A 222 -1.94 25.01 3.41
CA ALA A 222 -2.00 26.40 3.86
C ALA A 222 -2.45 27.33 2.72
N ALA A 223 -1.85 27.17 1.54
CA ALA A 223 -2.17 27.92 0.33
C ALA A 223 -3.58 27.64 -0.24
N GLY A 224 -4.25 26.55 0.18
CA GLY A 224 -5.58 26.19 -0.33
C GLY A 224 -5.59 25.80 -1.81
N VAL A 225 -4.49 25.19 -2.29
CA VAL A 225 -4.35 24.79 -3.69
C VAL A 225 -4.45 23.27 -3.85
N GLY A 226 -4.49 22.80 -5.11
CA GLY A 226 -4.68 21.37 -5.41
C GLY A 226 -6.05 20.87 -4.94
N VAL A 227 -6.06 19.76 -4.20
CA VAL A 227 -7.28 19.13 -3.66
C VAL A 227 -8.00 19.99 -2.61
N TRP A 228 -7.36 21.05 -2.11
CA TRP A 228 -7.92 21.95 -1.09
C TRP A 228 -8.57 23.21 -1.66
N ARG A 229 -8.65 23.33 -3.00
CA ARG A 229 -9.30 24.47 -3.66
C ARG A 229 -10.76 24.56 -3.24
N GLY A 230 -11.15 25.73 -2.72
CA GLY A 230 -12.51 26.01 -2.25
C GLY A 230 -12.72 25.85 -0.74
N LEU A 231 -11.75 25.28 -0.01
CA LEU A 231 -11.79 25.26 1.45
C LEU A 231 -11.48 26.67 1.99
N PRO A 232 -12.35 27.29 2.82
CA PRO A 232 -12.13 28.65 3.31
C PRO A 232 -10.83 28.80 4.10
N GLU A 233 -10.15 29.93 3.96
CA GLU A 233 -8.88 30.24 4.65
C GLU A 233 -8.99 30.04 6.17
N ARG A 234 -10.08 30.53 6.77
CA ARG A 234 -10.36 30.34 8.20
C ARG A 234 -10.36 28.85 8.61
N ALA A 235 -10.90 27.96 7.79
CA ALA A 235 -10.91 26.53 8.06
C ALA A 235 -9.51 25.93 7.96
N ARG A 236 -8.69 26.40 7.01
CA ARG A 236 -7.29 25.98 6.86
C ARG A 236 -6.43 26.45 8.04
N ALA A 237 -6.58 27.71 8.46
CA ALA A 237 -5.91 28.25 9.64
C ALA A 237 -6.30 27.47 10.91
N ALA A 238 -7.59 27.23 11.12
CA ALA A 238 -8.08 26.43 12.25
C ALA A 238 -7.52 25.00 12.25
N GLN A 239 -7.45 24.36 11.08
CA GLN A 239 -6.86 23.03 10.92
C GLN A 239 -5.37 23.00 11.25
N LEU A 240 -4.59 23.99 10.79
CA LEU A 240 -3.16 24.09 11.12
C LEU A 240 -2.95 24.32 12.62
N THR A 241 -3.78 25.18 13.24
CA THR A 241 -3.75 25.41 14.69
C THR A 241 -4.02 24.12 15.45
N HIS A 242 -5.04 23.37 15.03
CA HIS A 242 -5.39 22.10 15.65
C HIS A 242 -4.24 21.09 15.54
N ILE A 243 -3.61 20.96 14.36
CA ILE A 243 -2.47 20.06 14.17
C ILE A 243 -1.31 20.45 15.08
N ALA A 244 -0.93 21.73 15.12
CA ALA A 244 0.17 22.19 15.98
C ALA A 244 -0.10 21.91 17.46
N GLN A 245 -1.31 22.20 17.94
CA GLN A 245 -1.72 21.92 19.33
C GLN A 245 -1.70 20.43 19.64
N THR A 246 -2.22 19.58 18.76
CA THR A 246 -2.24 18.13 18.97
C THR A 246 -0.85 17.52 18.91
N VAL A 247 0.03 17.99 18.02
CA VAL A 247 1.43 17.53 17.97
C VAL A 247 2.18 17.89 19.26
N GLU A 248 1.98 19.12 19.77
CA GLU A 248 2.57 19.56 21.03
C GLU A 248 2.02 18.80 22.23
N GLU A 249 0.71 18.57 22.29
CA GLU A 249 0.03 17.78 23.33
C GLU A 249 0.57 16.34 23.38
N LEU A 250 0.79 15.72 22.23
CA LEU A 250 1.18 14.31 22.14
C LEU A 250 2.70 14.09 22.24
N TYR A 251 3.51 15.14 22.24
CA TYR A 251 4.97 15.01 22.36
C TYR A 251 5.37 14.65 23.81
N PRO A 252 6.28 13.67 24.05
CA PRO A 252 7.16 12.99 23.09
C PRO A 252 6.64 11.63 22.56
N ALA A 253 5.44 11.22 22.95
CA ALA A 253 4.84 9.94 22.54
C ALA A 253 4.51 9.90 21.04
N PHE A 254 4.13 11.04 20.46
CA PHE A 254 3.97 11.25 19.03
C PHE A 254 5.07 12.18 18.51
N ARG A 255 5.79 11.76 17.46
CA ARG A 255 6.89 12.51 16.86
C ARG A 255 6.67 12.71 15.37
N MET A 256 6.51 13.95 14.94
CA MET A 256 6.29 14.32 13.54
C MET A 256 7.58 14.82 12.89
N TYR A 257 7.97 14.21 11.77
CA TYR A 257 9.14 14.60 10.99
C TYR A 257 8.72 15.04 9.58
N LEU A 258 9.19 16.20 9.14
CA LEU A 258 8.86 16.73 7.81
C LEU A 258 10.10 16.73 6.94
N PHE A 259 10.02 16.06 5.79
CA PHE A 259 11.10 16.01 4.80
C PHE A 259 10.75 16.78 3.53
N ASP A 260 11.74 17.13 2.72
CA ASP A 260 11.51 17.73 1.42
C ASP A 260 11.09 16.65 0.39
N GLY A 261 9.84 16.71 -0.05
CA GLY A 261 9.24 15.80 -1.03
C GLY A 261 9.89 15.85 -2.42
N ARG A 262 10.70 16.87 -2.72
CA ARG A 262 11.49 16.95 -3.96
C ARG A 262 12.74 16.08 -3.90
N LYS A 263 13.25 15.82 -2.69
CA LYS A 263 14.45 15.03 -2.44
C LYS A 263 14.13 13.56 -2.14
N ARG A 264 12.95 13.29 -1.57
CA ARG A 264 12.57 11.98 -1.06
C ARG A 264 11.09 11.70 -1.26
N PHE A 265 10.76 10.42 -1.39
CA PHE A 265 9.40 9.94 -1.49
C PHE A 265 9.17 8.82 -0.47
N ALA A 266 8.03 8.86 0.23
CA ALA A 266 7.57 7.78 1.10
C ALA A 266 6.12 7.44 0.70
N PRO A 267 5.81 6.16 0.40
CA PRO A 267 4.44 5.78 0.10
C PRO A 267 3.57 5.87 1.36
N PRO A 268 2.27 6.17 1.24
CA PRO A 268 1.37 6.16 2.39
C PRO A 268 1.28 4.77 3.00
N MET A 269 1.69 4.63 4.26
CA MET A 269 1.80 3.34 4.92
C MET A 269 1.81 3.45 6.44
N THR A 270 1.55 2.32 7.09
CA THR A 270 1.73 2.16 8.54
C THR A 270 2.52 0.89 8.83
N LEU A 271 3.60 1.00 9.60
CA LEU A 271 4.37 -0.12 10.13
C LEU A 271 3.97 -0.34 11.58
N PHE A 272 3.48 -1.54 11.88
CA PHE A 272 3.05 -1.95 13.21
C PHE A 272 4.19 -2.73 13.87
N GLY A 273 5.15 -1.98 14.43
CA GLY A 273 6.42 -2.53 14.89
C GLY A 273 7.13 -3.30 13.79
N TYR A 274 7.54 -4.53 14.09
CA TYR A 274 8.11 -5.47 13.11
C TYR A 274 7.16 -6.63 12.76
N LEU A 275 5.87 -6.52 13.14
CA LEU A 275 4.88 -7.57 12.92
C LEU A 275 4.29 -7.52 11.51
N ARG A 276 3.98 -6.32 11.03
CA ARG A 276 3.32 -6.10 9.73
C ARG A 276 3.49 -4.67 9.22
N ALA A 277 3.32 -4.51 7.92
CA ALA A 277 3.18 -3.21 7.27
C ALA A 277 1.90 -3.17 6.44
N ALA A 278 1.16 -2.06 6.51
CA ALA A 278 -0.02 -1.81 5.68
C ALA A 278 0.30 -0.64 4.75
N VAL A 279 0.39 -0.90 3.44
CA VAL A 279 0.62 0.13 2.42
C VAL A 279 -0.72 0.49 1.79
N PHE A 280 -1.09 1.77 1.81
CA PHE A 280 -2.37 2.22 1.27
C PHE A 280 -2.30 2.33 -0.26
N THR A 281 -3.27 1.73 -0.93
CA THR A 281 -3.34 1.65 -2.40
C THR A 281 -4.49 2.47 -3.01
N GLY A 282 -5.28 3.17 -2.19
CA GLY A 282 -6.35 4.08 -2.61
C GLY A 282 -7.72 3.73 -2.03
N ASP A 283 -8.08 2.45 -2.04
CA ASP A 283 -9.34 1.90 -1.52
C ASP A 283 -9.13 0.70 -0.57
N ALA A 284 -7.92 0.15 -0.60
CA ALA A 284 -7.51 -0.97 0.23
C ALA A 284 -6.06 -0.83 0.71
N TYR A 285 -5.70 -1.67 1.67
CA TYR A 285 -4.34 -1.84 2.16
C TYR A 285 -3.72 -3.11 1.58
N LEU A 286 -2.52 -2.98 1.02
CA LEU A 286 -1.62 -4.09 0.78
C LEU A 286 -0.95 -4.45 2.10
N LEU A 287 -1.31 -5.62 2.64
CA LEU A 287 -0.76 -6.10 3.90
C LEU A 287 0.50 -6.93 3.66
N ILE A 288 1.57 -6.53 4.33
CA ILE A 288 2.89 -7.15 4.25
C ILE A 288 3.20 -7.81 5.58
N ARG A 289 3.52 -9.11 5.55
CA ARG A 289 3.91 -9.90 6.73
C ARG A 289 5.35 -10.41 6.68
N SER A 290 6.06 -10.22 5.57
CA SER A 290 7.46 -10.62 5.46
C SER A 290 8.35 -9.82 6.40
N LYS A 291 8.98 -10.51 7.35
CA LYS A 291 9.94 -9.90 8.30
C LYS A 291 11.08 -9.16 7.59
N GLN A 292 11.53 -9.66 6.44
CA GLN A 292 12.59 -9.00 5.67
C GLN A 292 12.08 -7.67 5.10
N LEU A 293 10.96 -7.69 4.39
CA LEU A 293 10.41 -6.48 3.76
C LEU A 293 10.00 -5.44 4.81
N ILE A 294 9.44 -5.86 5.95
CA ILE A 294 9.10 -4.95 7.06
C ILE A 294 10.36 -4.25 7.61
N ARG A 295 11.49 -4.96 7.73
CA ARG A 295 12.77 -4.35 8.17
C ARG A 295 13.28 -3.34 7.14
N GLU A 296 13.22 -3.66 5.86
CA GLU A 296 13.63 -2.75 4.78
C GLU A 296 12.76 -1.49 4.78
N LEU A 297 11.44 -1.63 4.92
CA LEU A 297 10.53 -0.49 5.06
C LEU A 297 10.81 0.35 6.31
N ALA A 298 11.09 -0.28 7.45
CA ALA A 298 11.47 0.41 8.67
C ALA A 298 12.79 1.19 8.51
N GLN A 299 13.80 0.59 7.88
CA GLN A 299 15.07 1.27 7.58
C GLN A 299 14.90 2.44 6.62
N SER A 300 14.03 2.29 5.60
CA SER A 300 13.68 3.38 4.70
C SER A 300 12.98 4.52 5.46
N PHE A 301 12.03 4.19 6.34
CA PHE A 301 11.35 5.15 7.21
C PHE A 301 12.34 5.92 8.10
N ASP A 302 13.24 5.21 8.79
CA ASP A 302 14.26 5.82 9.65
C ASP A 302 15.21 6.72 8.83
N SER A 303 15.43 6.41 7.55
CA SER A 303 16.20 7.26 6.63
C SER A 303 15.47 8.56 6.26
N HIS A 304 14.14 8.57 6.25
CA HIS A 304 13.35 9.81 6.13
C HIS A 304 13.46 10.66 7.39
N ILE A 305 13.43 10.06 8.58
CA ILE A 305 13.65 10.77 9.85
C ILE A 305 15.01 11.47 9.87
N ARG A 306 16.08 10.76 9.50
CA ARG A 306 17.44 11.33 9.49
C ARG A 306 17.60 12.50 8.51
N ALA A 307 16.79 12.53 7.46
CA ALA A 307 16.86 13.55 6.42
C ALA A 307 15.69 14.55 6.49
N ALA A 308 14.95 14.57 7.60
CA ALA A 308 13.92 15.55 7.85
C ALA A 308 14.55 16.95 7.86
N GLU A 309 13.86 17.93 7.29
CA GLU A 309 14.23 19.34 7.42
C GLU A 309 13.66 19.95 8.69
N ILE A 310 12.51 19.43 9.15
CA ILE A 310 11.88 19.81 10.41
C ILE A 310 11.77 18.57 11.29
N HIS A 311 12.42 18.62 12.45
CA HIS A 311 12.39 17.51 13.41
C HIS A 311 11.22 17.63 14.39
N ALA A 312 10.95 16.55 15.12
CA ALA A 312 9.79 16.42 16.01
C ALA A 312 9.57 17.61 16.96
N HIS A 313 10.64 18.07 17.62
CA HIS A 313 10.57 19.18 18.57
C HIS A 313 10.26 20.55 17.93
N GLU A 314 10.49 20.73 16.63
CA GLU A 314 10.25 21.98 15.89
C GLU A 314 8.92 21.95 15.13
N SER A 315 8.34 20.74 14.98
CA SER A 315 7.27 20.48 14.04
C SER A 315 5.98 21.24 14.34
N ALA A 316 5.60 21.39 15.62
CA ALA A 316 4.43 22.17 16.02
C ALA A 316 4.60 23.66 15.67
N ASP A 317 5.75 24.25 15.99
CA ASP A 317 6.05 25.66 15.71
C ASP A 317 6.13 25.94 14.21
N TRP A 318 6.74 25.04 13.44
CA TRP A 318 6.78 25.17 11.99
C TRP A 318 5.37 25.17 11.37
N VAL A 319 4.47 24.30 11.84
CA VAL A 319 3.07 24.28 11.38
C VAL A 319 2.34 25.58 11.75
N ARG A 320 2.60 26.17 12.92
CA ARG A 320 2.04 27.48 13.31
C ARG A 320 2.48 28.59 12.37
N GLN A 321 3.75 28.60 11.96
CA GLN A 321 4.29 29.64 11.08
C GLN A 321 3.65 29.66 9.69
N LEU A 322 3.11 28.53 9.21
CA LEU A 322 2.40 28.46 7.94
C LEU A 322 1.08 29.25 7.93
N GLN A 323 0.51 29.57 9.10
CA GLN A 323 -0.71 30.37 9.19
C GLN A 323 -0.47 31.83 8.81
N ASN A 324 0.77 32.30 8.96
CA ASN A 324 1.15 33.70 8.78
C ASN A 324 1.71 33.99 7.38
N ARG A 325 1.59 33.04 6.44
CA ARG A 325 2.09 33.12 5.07
C ARG A 325 0.94 33.12 4.08
#